data_AF-A0A2D6PC70-F1
#
_entry.id   AF-A0A2D6PC70-F1
#
_cell.length_a   1.000
_cell.length_b   1.000
_cell.length_c   1.000
_cell.angle_alpha   90.00
_cell.angle_beta   90.00
_cell.angle_gamma   90.00
#
_symmetry.space_group_name_H-M   'P 1'
#
loop_
_entity.id
_entity.type
_entity.pdbx_description
1 polymer ?
#
loop_
_entity_poly.entity_id
_entity_poly.type
_entity_poly.pdbx_seq_one_letter_code
_entity_poly.pdbx_strand_id
1 'polypeptide(L)'
;MVREFVYYSKSAVTSGSMIKDDLMKAGRIDIACQIVIHAFFVSKHMRNNVKLHLIFDGAPDSPKHLELFPGKNILGDIKDKIDISKKDVAGLIKRMLYKYQKGKKVEFVPGYSVEKKSFAKLLEELKNKGKEIYLLDKRGEDLRDIKIKEN
;
A
#
# COMPACT_ATOMS: atom_id res chain seq x y z
N MET A 1 -4.47 -2.56 18.25
CA MET A 1 -4.39 -1.22 17.63
C MET A 1 -3.78 -1.33 16.25
N VAL A 2 -4.40 -0.71 15.25
CA VAL A 2 -3.94 -0.75 13.84
C VAL A 2 -2.96 0.41 13.61
N ARG A 3 -1.99 0.29 12.71
CA ARG A 3 -1.17 1.40 12.23
C ARG A 3 -1.40 1.56 10.74
N GLU A 4 -1.59 2.78 10.26
CA GLU A 4 -1.98 3.02 8.86
C GLU A 4 -0.97 3.98 8.22
N PHE A 5 -0.42 3.59 7.08
CA PHE A 5 0.56 4.39 6.35
C PHE A 5 0.04 4.65 4.94
N VAL A 6 0.30 5.86 4.43
CA VAL A 6 0.00 6.23 3.05
C VAL A 6 1.31 6.61 2.37
N TYR A 7 1.63 5.90 1.30
CA TYR A 7 2.74 6.21 0.40
C TYR A 7 2.18 6.72 -0.93
N TYR A 8 2.62 7.90 -1.34
CA TYR A 8 2.28 8.50 -2.63
C TYR A 8 3.51 8.48 -3.55
N SER A 9 3.33 7.96 -4.76
CA SER A 9 4.33 8.06 -5.83
C SER A 9 3.71 8.68 -7.08
N LYS A 10 4.25 9.83 -7.47
CA LYS A 10 3.88 10.54 -8.70
C LYS A 10 4.23 9.78 -9.98
N SER A 11 5.25 8.92 -9.93
CA SER A 11 5.80 8.27 -11.12
C SER A 11 5.51 6.78 -11.22
N ALA A 12 5.15 6.11 -10.12
CA ALA A 12 4.91 4.67 -10.10
C ALA A 12 3.86 4.27 -11.14
N VAL A 13 4.19 3.27 -11.96
CA VAL A 13 3.32 2.81 -13.04
C VAL A 13 2.03 2.21 -12.50
N THR A 14 0.97 2.36 -13.28
CA THR A 14 -0.38 1.94 -12.91
C THR A 14 -0.86 0.69 -13.67
N SER A 15 0.04 0.07 -14.44
CA SER A 15 -0.20 -1.20 -15.12
C SER A 15 0.83 -2.26 -14.72
N GLY A 16 0.36 -3.46 -14.34
CA GLY A 16 1.23 -4.58 -14.02
C GLY A 16 2.14 -5.03 -15.19
N SER A 17 1.73 -4.78 -16.44
CA SER A 17 2.53 -5.08 -17.63
C SER A 17 3.79 -4.22 -17.77
N MET A 18 3.84 -3.06 -17.09
CA MET A 18 4.99 -2.16 -17.10
C MET A 18 6.01 -2.49 -15.99
N ILE A 19 5.66 -3.39 -15.06
CA ILE A 19 6.58 -3.91 -14.04
C ILE A 19 7.30 -5.12 -14.62
N LYS A 20 8.49 -4.85 -15.16
CA LYS A 20 9.44 -5.84 -15.72
C LYS A 20 10.64 -5.99 -14.77
N ASP A 21 11.80 -6.36 -15.29
CA ASP A 21 13.00 -6.62 -14.48
C ASP A 21 13.60 -5.34 -13.87
N ASP A 22 13.52 -4.21 -14.57
CA ASP A 22 14.02 -2.91 -14.09
C ASP A 22 12.90 -2.12 -13.38
N LEU A 23 12.81 -2.31 -12.06
CA LEU A 23 11.83 -1.65 -11.20
C LEU A 23 12.04 -0.13 -11.08
N MET A 24 13.27 0.35 -11.31
CA MET A 24 13.56 1.78 -11.26
C MET A 24 12.92 2.50 -12.45
N LYS A 25 12.98 1.88 -13.64
CA LYS A 25 12.30 2.37 -14.85
C LYS A 25 10.78 2.27 -14.79
N ALA A 26 10.24 1.39 -13.94
CA ALA A 26 8.81 1.28 -13.69
C ALA A 26 8.26 2.39 -12.76
N GLY A 27 8.85 3.59 -12.77
CA GLY A 27 8.40 4.68 -11.90
C GLY A 27 8.81 4.51 -10.44
N ARG A 28 10.02 4.00 -10.22
CA ARG A 28 10.58 3.73 -8.89
C ARG A 28 9.75 2.75 -8.04
N ILE A 29 9.29 1.66 -8.66
CA ILE A 29 8.60 0.57 -7.95
C ILE A 29 9.54 -0.12 -6.95
N ASP A 30 10.86 -0.03 -7.14
CA ASP A 30 11.85 -0.44 -6.15
C ASP A 30 11.59 0.22 -4.78
N ILE A 31 11.27 1.52 -4.75
CA ILE A 31 10.95 2.25 -3.51
C ILE A 31 9.65 1.71 -2.91
N ALA A 32 8.60 1.53 -3.72
CA ALA A 32 7.32 0.98 -3.23
C ALA A 32 7.50 -0.42 -2.63
N CYS A 33 8.38 -1.25 -3.21
CA CYS A 33 8.73 -2.54 -2.65
C CYS A 33 9.39 -2.42 -1.28
N GLN A 34 10.36 -1.50 -1.12
CA GLN A 34 10.99 -1.24 0.18
C GLN A 34 9.99 -0.74 1.23
N ILE A 35 9.04 0.12 0.85
CA ILE A 35 7.97 0.57 1.76
C ILE A 35 7.14 -0.62 2.24
N VAL A 36 6.70 -1.52 1.35
CA VAL A 36 5.96 -2.73 1.73
C VAL A 36 6.81 -3.63 2.64
N ILE A 37 8.09 -3.81 2.33
CA ILE A 37 9.01 -4.63 3.13
C ILE A 37 9.11 -4.06 4.56
N HIS A 38 9.43 -2.77 4.70
CA HIS A 38 9.61 -2.13 5.99
C HIS A 38 8.31 -1.94 6.78
N ALA A 39 7.18 -1.80 6.10
CA ALA A 39 5.87 -1.70 6.76
C ALA A 39 5.45 -3.02 7.42
N PHE A 40 5.73 -4.16 6.78
CA PHE A 40 5.19 -5.45 7.21
C PHE A 40 6.20 -6.40 7.83
N PHE A 41 7.42 -6.49 7.32
CA PHE A 41 8.36 -7.53 7.72
C PHE A 41 9.27 -7.06 8.85
N VAL A 42 9.34 -7.86 9.91
CA VAL A 42 10.36 -7.79 10.96
C VAL A 42 11.09 -9.13 11.03
N SER A 43 12.18 -9.23 11.79
CA SER A 43 13.14 -10.35 11.70
C SER A 43 12.53 -11.75 11.58
N LYS A 44 11.59 -12.12 12.46
CA LYS A 44 10.95 -13.45 12.48
C LYS A 44 9.43 -13.42 12.36
N HIS A 45 8.85 -12.23 12.11
CA HIS A 45 7.40 -12.05 12.14
C HIS A 45 6.94 -11.04 11.07
N MET A 46 5.67 -11.14 10.70
CA MET A 46 5.00 -10.13 9.88
C MET A 46 4.00 -9.36 10.75
N ARG A 47 4.00 -8.03 10.63
CA ARG A 47 3.05 -7.15 11.32
C ARG A 47 1.67 -7.32 10.69
N ASN A 48 0.75 -7.91 11.44
CA ASN A 48 -0.65 -8.12 11.02
C ASN A 48 -1.56 -6.94 11.36
N ASN A 49 -1.09 -5.99 12.17
CA ASN A 49 -1.82 -4.81 12.58
C ASN A 49 -1.41 -3.54 11.82
N VAL A 50 -0.77 -3.68 10.65
CA VAL A 50 -0.36 -2.54 9.80
C VAL A 50 -1.17 -2.57 8.50
N LYS A 51 -1.81 -1.45 8.16
CA LYS A 51 -2.42 -1.22 6.86
C LYS A 51 -1.57 -0.24 6.06
N LEU A 52 -1.33 -0.56 4.80
CA LEU A 52 -0.56 0.27 3.89
C LEU A 52 -1.41 0.63 2.68
N HIS A 53 -1.45 1.93 2.38
CA HIS A 53 -2.03 2.48 1.17
C HIS A 53 -0.91 2.92 0.25
N LEU A 54 -0.87 2.38 -0.96
CA LEU A 54 0.00 2.82 -2.03
C LEU A 54 -0.84 3.57 -3.05
N ILE A 55 -0.53 4.85 -3.28
CA ILE A 55 -1.09 5.63 -4.39
C ILE A 55 -0.04 5.73 -5.49
N PHE A 56 -0.33 5.12 -6.63
CA PHE A 56 0.49 5.20 -7.84
C PHE A 56 -0.19 6.13 -8.83
N ASP A 57 0.51 7.20 -9.21
CA ASP A 57 -0.03 8.28 -10.03
C ASP A 57 0.72 8.45 -11.36
N GLY A 58 1.46 7.42 -11.77
CA GLY A 58 2.14 7.36 -13.06
C GLY A 58 1.27 6.76 -14.18
N ALA A 59 1.84 6.75 -15.39
CA ALA A 59 1.24 6.17 -16.59
C ALA A 59 0.89 4.66 -16.43
N PRO A 60 -0.06 4.12 -17.22
CA PRO A 60 -0.84 4.80 -18.26
C PRO A 60 -2.21 5.32 -17.77
N ASP A 61 -2.72 4.83 -16.64
CA ASP A 61 -4.09 5.11 -16.18
C ASP A 61 -4.07 5.52 -14.70
N SER A 62 -3.51 6.70 -14.42
CA SER A 62 -3.49 7.24 -13.07
C SER A 62 -4.88 7.70 -12.58
N PRO A 63 -5.08 7.79 -11.25
CA PRO A 63 -4.32 7.13 -10.19
C PRO A 63 -4.80 5.68 -9.95
N LYS A 64 -3.95 4.88 -9.27
CA LYS A 64 -4.32 3.59 -8.69
C LYS A 64 -4.02 3.58 -7.20
N HIS A 65 -4.99 3.11 -6.43
CA HIS A 65 -4.87 2.87 -5.00
C HIS A 65 -4.77 1.37 -4.77
N LEU A 66 -3.67 0.93 -4.16
CA LEU A 66 -3.49 -0.42 -3.66
C LEU A 66 -3.54 -0.37 -2.13
N GLU A 67 -4.43 -1.15 -1.53
CA GLU A 67 -4.56 -1.30 -0.09
C GLU A 67 -4.05 -2.68 0.30
N LEU A 68 -3.15 -2.74 1.29
CA LEU A 68 -2.56 -3.96 1.80
C LEU A 68 -2.76 -4.02 3.33
N PHE A 69 -3.44 -5.06 3.81
CA PHE A 69 -3.70 -5.31 5.23
C PHE A 69 -3.53 -6.80 5.55
N PRO A 70 -2.31 -7.25 5.87
CA PRO A 70 -2.03 -8.67 6.12
C PRO A 70 -2.85 -9.30 7.24
N GLY A 71 -3.32 -8.52 8.21
CA GLY A 71 -4.19 -9.03 9.28
C GLY A 71 -5.50 -9.63 8.79
N LYS A 72 -6.12 -9.05 7.76
CA LYS A 72 -7.35 -9.60 7.17
C LYS A 72 -7.07 -10.88 6.36
N ASN A 73 -5.90 -10.99 5.75
CA ASN A 73 -5.46 -12.21 5.06
C ASN A 73 -5.33 -13.41 6.00
N ILE A 74 -4.76 -13.19 7.19
CA ILE A 74 -4.61 -14.25 8.20
C ILE A 74 -5.97 -14.79 8.68
N LEU A 75 -7.01 -13.95 8.66
CA LEU A 75 -8.37 -14.32 9.07
C LEU A 75 -9.21 -14.94 7.94
N GLY A 76 -8.75 -14.89 6.69
CA GLY A 76 -9.47 -15.50 5.56
C GLY A 76 -9.49 -17.02 5.59
N ASP A 77 -10.23 -17.64 4.67
CA ASP A 77 -10.17 -19.08 4.47
C ASP A 77 -8.79 -19.50 3.96
N ILE A 78 -8.28 -20.65 4.41
CA ILE A 78 -6.93 -21.15 4.06
C ILE A 78 -6.72 -21.18 2.53
N LYS A 79 -7.78 -21.43 1.77
CA LYS A 79 -7.78 -21.51 0.29
C LYS A 79 -7.54 -20.16 -0.40
N ASP A 80 -7.85 -19.06 0.28
CA ASP A 80 -7.80 -17.71 -0.29
C ASP A 80 -6.62 -16.88 0.24
N LYS A 81 -5.79 -17.46 1.12
CA LYS A 81 -4.60 -16.81 1.67
C LYS A 81 -3.46 -16.84 0.67
N ILE A 82 -2.71 -15.75 0.62
CA ILE A 82 -1.36 -15.75 0.06
C ILE A 82 -0.34 -15.57 1.17
N ASP A 83 0.77 -16.29 1.09
CA ASP A 83 1.96 -15.95 1.85
C ASP A 83 2.72 -14.86 1.10
N ILE A 84 2.93 -13.70 1.73
CA ILE A 84 3.74 -12.66 1.11
C ILE A 84 5.20 -12.98 1.39
N SER A 85 5.95 -13.21 0.33
CA SER A 85 7.39 -13.30 0.41
C SER A 85 8.02 -11.91 0.28
N LYS A 86 8.89 -11.56 1.24
CA LYS A 86 9.80 -10.41 1.11
C LYS A 86 10.68 -10.45 -0.14
N LYS A 87 10.83 -11.63 -0.77
CA LYS A 87 11.58 -11.81 -2.02
C LYS A 87 10.77 -11.51 -3.28
N ASP A 88 9.43 -11.42 -3.21
CA ASP A 88 8.53 -11.23 -4.37
C ASP A 88 7.46 -10.15 -4.12
N VAL A 89 7.88 -8.98 -3.63
CA VAL A 89 6.97 -7.84 -3.43
C VAL A 89 6.56 -7.20 -4.75
N ALA A 90 7.47 -7.11 -5.72
CA ALA A 90 7.17 -6.59 -7.04
C ALA A 90 6.13 -7.46 -7.77
N GLY A 91 6.24 -8.78 -7.65
CA GLY A 91 5.25 -9.71 -8.19
C GLY A 91 3.87 -9.55 -7.55
N LEU A 92 3.80 -9.32 -6.22
CA LEU A 92 2.54 -9.00 -5.54
C LEU A 92 1.89 -7.74 -6.11
N ILE A 93 2.64 -6.62 -6.18
CA ILE A 93 2.14 -5.35 -6.72
C ILE A 93 1.66 -5.53 -8.17
N LYS A 94 2.45 -6.25 -8.98
CA LYS A 94 2.13 -6.57 -10.38
C LYS A 94 0.82 -7.35 -10.49
N ARG A 95 0.63 -8.41 -9.71
CA ARG A 95 -0.61 -9.20 -9.68
C ARG A 95 -1.81 -8.37 -9.24
N MET A 96 -1.66 -7.51 -8.23
CA MET A 96 -2.72 -6.59 -7.79
C MET A 96 -3.12 -5.64 -8.93
N LEU A 97 -2.16 -4.99 -9.59
CA LEU A 97 -2.45 -4.09 -10.72
C LEU A 97 -3.15 -4.81 -11.89
N TYR A 98 -2.81 -6.07 -12.18
CA TYR A 98 -3.51 -6.86 -13.21
C TYR A 98 -4.97 -7.15 -12.88
N LYS A 99 -5.34 -7.18 -11.60
CA LYS A 99 -6.73 -7.43 -11.17
C LYS A 99 -7.59 -6.16 -11.18
N TYR A 100 -7.00 -5.00 -11.44
CA TYR A 100 -7.74 -3.75 -11.50
C TYR A 100 -8.90 -3.81 -12.51
N GLN A 101 -10.06 -3.30 -12.07
CA GLN A 101 -11.22 -3.09 -12.92
C GLN A 101 -11.75 -1.67 -12.72
N LYS A 102 -12.06 -0.99 -13.83
CA LYS A 102 -12.55 0.40 -13.79
C LYS A 102 -13.87 0.49 -13.01
N GLY A 103 -13.96 1.46 -12.11
CA GLY A 103 -15.17 1.75 -11.34
C GLY A 103 -15.46 0.80 -10.16
N LYS A 104 -14.57 -0.16 -9.85
CA LYS A 104 -14.75 -1.09 -8.74
C LYS A 104 -13.51 -1.12 -7.83
N LYS A 105 -13.73 -1.39 -6.54
CA LYS A 105 -12.69 -1.87 -5.63
C LYS A 105 -12.64 -3.38 -5.74
N VAL A 106 -11.54 -3.89 -6.30
CA VAL A 106 -11.34 -5.33 -6.51
C VAL A 106 -10.46 -5.85 -5.38
N GLU A 107 -10.99 -6.79 -4.60
CA GLU A 107 -10.19 -7.54 -3.63
C GLU A 107 -9.48 -8.69 -4.39
N PHE A 108 -8.15 -8.64 -4.43
CA PHE A 108 -7.33 -9.66 -5.07
C PHE A 108 -7.34 -10.94 -4.23
N VAL A 109 -7.17 -10.78 -2.92
CA VAL A 109 -7.27 -11.77 -1.84
C VAL A 109 -7.61 -11.00 -0.55
N PRO A 110 -8.11 -11.66 0.52
CA PRO A 110 -8.56 -10.96 1.72
C PRO A 110 -7.49 -9.99 2.27
N GLY A 111 -7.83 -8.70 2.34
CA GLY A 111 -6.91 -7.67 2.83
C GLY A 111 -6.02 -7.03 1.77
N TYR A 112 -6.05 -7.48 0.52
CA TYR A 112 -5.31 -6.85 -0.58
C TYR A 112 -6.28 -6.44 -1.67
N SER A 113 -6.38 -5.16 -1.93
CA SER A 113 -7.31 -4.65 -2.93
C SER A 113 -6.70 -3.56 -3.79
N VAL A 114 -7.31 -3.36 -4.96
CA VAL A 114 -6.94 -2.34 -5.92
C VAL A 114 -8.19 -1.60 -6.41
N GLU A 115 -8.10 -0.28 -6.54
CA GLU A 115 -9.18 0.56 -7.04
C GLU A 115 -8.65 1.82 -7.71
N LYS A 116 -9.54 2.57 -8.40
CA LYS A 116 -9.23 3.92 -8.87
C LYS A 116 -9.65 4.93 -7.81
N LYS A 117 -8.69 5.43 -7.05
CA LYS A 117 -8.89 6.42 -5.98
C LYS A 117 -7.67 7.35 -5.93
N SER A 118 -7.93 8.65 -5.83
CA SER A 118 -6.89 9.67 -5.72
C SER A 118 -6.37 9.78 -4.28
N PHE A 119 -5.17 10.35 -4.13
CA PHE A 119 -4.60 10.64 -2.82
C PHE A 119 -5.51 11.53 -1.97
N ALA A 120 -6.02 12.63 -2.55
CA ALA A 120 -6.93 13.54 -1.85
C ALA A 120 -8.18 12.83 -1.32
N LYS A 121 -8.86 12.03 -2.16
CA LYS A 121 -10.04 11.28 -1.76
C LYS A 121 -9.75 10.27 -0.65
N LEU A 122 -8.59 9.60 -0.71
CA LEU A 122 -8.17 8.70 0.38
C LEU A 122 -8.01 9.47 1.70
N LEU A 123 -7.33 10.63 1.69
CA LEU A 123 -7.15 11.43 2.90
C LEU A 123 -8.49 11.94 3.46
N GLU A 124 -9.40 12.37 2.60
CA GLU A 124 -10.77 12.76 3.00
C GLU A 124 -11.50 11.60 3.67
N GLU A 125 -11.46 10.40 3.08
CA GLU A 125 -12.07 9.19 3.66
C GLU A 125 -11.46 8.83 5.02
N LEU A 126 -10.14 8.97 5.18
CA LEU A 126 -9.44 8.72 6.45
C LEU A 126 -9.85 9.77 7.50
N LYS A 127 -9.85 11.05 7.14
CA LYS A 127 -10.30 12.13 8.03
C LYS A 127 -11.76 11.94 8.46
N ASN A 128 -12.64 11.57 7.54
CA ASN A 128 -14.06 11.30 7.83
C ASN A 128 -14.26 10.08 8.76
N LYS A 129 -13.30 9.15 8.79
CA LYS A 129 -13.27 8.04 9.76
C LYS A 129 -12.67 8.45 11.11
N GLY A 130 -12.43 9.75 11.34
CA GLY A 130 -11.85 10.29 12.57
C GLY A 130 -10.36 10.01 12.71
N LYS A 131 -9.65 9.66 11.62
CA LYS A 131 -8.20 9.44 11.68
C LYS A 131 -7.46 10.76 11.76
N GLU A 132 -6.50 10.83 12.68
CA GLU A 132 -5.51 11.91 12.72
C GLU A 132 -4.45 11.66 11.64
N ILE A 133 -4.21 12.65 10.78
CA ILE A 133 -3.29 12.51 9.65
C ILE A 133 -2.00 13.24 9.97
N TYR A 134 -0.90 12.51 9.98
CA TYR A 134 0.45 13.04 10.16
C TYR A 134 1.19 13.06 8.82
N LEU A 135 1.83 14.18 8.50
CA LEU A 135 2.72 14.31 7.34
C LEU A 135 4.17 14.24 7.82
N LEU A 136 4.95 13.31 7.24
CA LEU A 136 6.37 13.23 7.50
C LEU A 136 7.10 14.32 6.69
N ASP A 137 7.61 15.33 7.39
CA ASP A 137 8.37 16.44 6.81
C ASP A 137 9.68 16.63 7.59
N LYS A 138 10.78 16.91 6.89
CA LYS A 138 12.09 17.17 7.50
C LYS A 138 12.10 18.41 8.39
N ARG A 139 11.17 19.34 8.17
CA ARG A 139 10.96 20.57 8.95
C ARG A 139 9.87 20.42 10.01
N GLY A 140 9.27 19.23 10.12
CA GLY A 140 8.29 18.93 11.15
C GLY A 140 8.92 18.81 12.53
N GLU A 141 8.06 18.72 13.54
CA GLU A 141 8.46 18.38 14.91
C GLU A 141 9.04 16.96 14.97
N ASP A 142 10.01 16.74 15.87
CA ASP A 142 10.61 15.41 16.03
C ASP A 142 9.55 14.42 16.52
N LEU A 143 9.48 13.25 15.88
CA LEU A 143 8.52 12.20 16.22
C LEU A 143 8.64 11.70 17.67
N ARG A 144 9.80 11.90 18.30
CA ARG A 144 10.05 11.51 19.70
C ARG A 144 9.39 12.43 20.71
N ASP A 145 9.08 13.66 20.30
CA ASP A 145 8.53 14.71 21.17
C ASP A 145 6.99 14.80 21.07
N ILE A 146 6.40 14.14 20.07
CA ILE A 146 4.95 14.17 19.84
C ILE A 146 4.22 12.96 20.43
N LYS A 147 3.00 13.19 20.92
CA LYS A 147 2.06 12.11 21.27
C LYS A 147 1.23 11.72 20.05
N ILE A 148 1.57 10.59 19.43
CA ILE A 148 0.81 10.02 18.31
C ILE A 148 -0.51 9.44 18.83
N LYS A 149 -1.63 9.87 18.25
CA LYS A 149 -2.97 9.35 18.59
C LYS A 149 -3.13 7.88 18.20
N GLU A 150 -3.92 7.16 18.98
CA GLU A 150 -4.32 5.79 18.65
C GLU A 150 -5.24 5.77 17.43
N ASN A 151 -5.19 4.66 16.68
CA ASN A 151 -5.88 4.48 15.41
C ASN A 151 -6.92 3.37 15.49
#